data_AF-A0A950NN44-F1
#
_entry.id   AF-A0A950NN44-F1
#
_cell.length_a   1.000
_cell.length_b   1.000
_cell.length_c   1.000
_cell.angle_alpha   90.00
_cell.angle_beta   90.00
_cell.angle_gamma   90.00
#
_symmetry.space_group_name_H-M   'P 1'
#
loop_
_entity.id
_entity.type
_entity.pdbx_description
1 polymer ?
#
loop_
_entity_poly.entity_id
_entity_poly.type
_entity_poly.pdbx_seq_one_letter_code
_entity_poly.pdbx_strand_id
1 'polypeptide(L)'
;MTDLAAKVLTVSDGVAAGTRDDKSGRALADRLEQAGFDVVEQRVVPDGIESVRDAIRELAAGFTGLVVTTGGTGFGPRDLTPEGTRAAVDRDAPGLAEAMRIASNAGGRPFGMLSRGVCGTLGRALVCNLPGSAGGAVECLEAVLPAVGHALELLAGGRPH
;
A
#
# COMPACT_ATOMS: atom_id res chain seq x y z
N MET A 1 21.98 -10.54 -4.80
CA MET A 1 20.95 -9.56 -5.19
C MET A 1 20.59 -8.80 -3.94
N THR A 2 20.55 -7.47 -3.96
CA THR A 2 19.98 -6.72 -2.83
C THR A 2 18.50 -7.01 -2.79
N ASP A 3 18.01 -7.57 -1.69
CA ASP A 3 16.60 -7.87 -1.48
C ASP A 3 15.79 -6.55 -1.54
N LEU A 4 14.62 -6.59 -2.18
CA LEU A 4 13.74 -5.43 -2.24
C LEU A 4 13.13 -5.20 -0.86
N ALA A 5 13.24 -4.00 -0.30
CA ALA A 5 12.66 -3.72 1.01
C ALA A 5 11.19 -3.31 0.90
N ALA A 6 10.37 -3.73 1.86
CA ALA A 6 8.98 -3.31 1.99
C ALA A 6 8.62 -2.93 3.43
N LYS A 7 7.61 -2.05 3.55
CA LYS A 7 6.96 -1.70 4.81
C LYS A 7 5.45 -1.79 4.67
N VAL A 8 4.77 -2.23 5.73
CA VAL A 8 3.33 -2.39 5.77
C VAL A 8 2.73 -1.40 6.78
N LEU A 9 1.73 -0.63 6.35
CA LEU A 9 0.97 0.29 7.18
C LEU A 9 -0.50 -0.14 7.25
N THR A 10 -0.93 -0.62 8.41
CA THR A 10 -2.34 -0.88 8.67
C THR A 10 -3.02 0.39 9.16
N VAL A 11 -4.07 0.81 8.47
CA VAL A 11 -4.90 1.95 8.84
C VAL A 11 -6.22 1.43 9.39
N SER A 12 -6.40 1.50 10.71
CA SER A 12 -7.64 1.08 11.36
C SER A 12 -7.74 1.61 12.79
N ASP A 13 -8.82 2.35 13.08
CA ASP A 13 -9.18 2.74 14.45
C ASP A 13 -9.27 1.51 15.38
N GLY A 14 -9.85 0.40 14.91
CA GLY A 14 -10.07 -0.81 15.71
C GLY A 14 -8.78 -1.57 16.06
N VAL A 15 -7.85 -1.68 15.10
CA VAL A 15 -6.54 -2.32 15.34
C VAL A 15 -5.66 -1.44 16.21
N ALA A 16 -5.64 -0.13 15.95
CA ALA A 16 -4.90 0.83 16.77
C ALA A 16 -5.39 0.83 18.24
N ALA A 17 -6.69 0.64 18.46
CA ALA A 17 -7.29 0.51 19.79
C ALA A 17 -7.15 -0.90 20.42
N GLY A 18 -6.56 -1.88 19.72
CA GLY A 18 -6.43 -3.25 20.21
C GLY A 18 -7.75 -4.06 20.27
N THR A 19 -8.80 -3.57 19.62
CA THR A 19 -10.14 -4.21 19.59
C THR A 19 -10.32 -5.17 18.42
N ARG A 20 -9.36 -5.20 17.49
CA ARG A 20 -9.37 -6.07 16.31
C ARG A 20 -7.93 -6.53 16.00
N ASP A 21 -7.79 -7.78 15.57
CA ASP A 21 -6.52 -8.32 15.08
C ASP A 21 -6.12 -7.74 13.72
N ASP A 22 -4.83 -7.48 13.54
CA ASP A 22 -4.27 -7.06 12.24
C ASP A 22 -4.08 -8.24 11.28
N LYS A 23 -5.19 -8.79 10.77
CA LYS A 23 -5.14 -9.90 9.82
C LYS A 23 -4.62 -9.49 8.44
N SER A 24 -4.94 -8.28 8.00
CA SER A 24 -4.59 -7.78 6.67
C SER A 24 -3.12 -7.37 6.60
N GLY A 25 -2.60 -6.69 7.62
CA GLY A 25 -1.18 -6.35 7.72
C GLY A 25 -0.30 -7.60 7.72
N ARG A 26 -0.66 -8.62 8.53
CA ARG A 26 0.05 -9.91 8.54
C ARG A 26 0.01 -10.61 7.17
N ALA A 27 -1.16 -10.69 6.54
CA ALA A 27 -1.27 -11.34 5.22
C ALA A 27 -0.45 -10.64 4.14
N LEU A 28 -0.34 -9.30 4.20
CA LEU A 28 0.51 -8.55 3.27
C LEU A 28 2.00 -8.78 3.53
N ALA A 29 2.42 -8.79 4.79
CA ALA A 29 3.81 -9.09 5.15
C ALA A 29 4.21 -10.48 4.66
N ASP A 30 3.41 -11.52 5.00
CA ASP A 30 3.65 -12.90 4.58
C ASP A 30 3.75 -13.00 3.05
N ARG A 31 2.87 -12.28 2.32
CA ARG A 31 2.89 -12.34 0.85
C ARG A 31 4.08 -11.60 0.25
N LEU A 32 4.47 -10.45 0.81
CA LEU A 32 5.65 -9.71 0.38
C LEU A 32 6.92 -10.54 0.57
N GLU A 33 7.08 -11.22 1.71
CA GLU A 33 8.19 -12.13 1.96
C GLU A 33 8.23 -13.27 0.94
N GLN A 34 7.08 -13.87 0.61
CA GLN A 34 6.98 -14.88 -0.45
C GLN A 34 7.32 -14.34 -1.84
N ALA A 35 7.16 -13.03 -2.08
CA ALA A 35 7.59 -12.36 -3.31
C ALA A 35 9.08 -11.98 -3.30
N GLY A 36 9.84 -12.29 -2.24
CA GLY A 36 11.25 -11.97 -2.12
C GLY A 36 11.53 -10.56 -1.61
N PHE A 37 10.56 -9.92 -0.95
CA PHE A 37 10.80 -8.67 -0.24
C PHE A 37 11.27 -8.92 1.19
N ASP A 38 12.16 -8.07 1.69
CA ASP A 38 12.47 -7.95 3.12
C ASP A 38 11.48 -6.97 3.77
N VAL A 39 10.58 -7.49 4.62
CA VAL A 39 9.59 -6.66 5.32
C VAL A 39 10.21 -6.06 6.58
N VAL A 40 10.83 -4.89 6.42
CA VAL A 40 11.63 -4.25 7.47
C VAL A 40 10.79 -3.51 8.53
N GLU A 41 9.51 -3.27 8.27
CA GLU A 41 8.63 -2.59 9.23
C GLU A 41 7.14 -2.91 8.99
N GLN A 42 6.41 -3.19 10.07
CA GLN A 42 4.95 -3.22 10.10
C GLN A 42 4.46 -2.22 11.15
N ARG A 43 3.54 -1.34 10.77
CA ARG A 43 3.04 -0.27 11.63
C ARG A 43 1.52 -0.19 11.55
N VAL A 44 0.90 0.17 12.67
CA VAL A 44 -0.56 0.42 12.76
C VAL A 44 -0.79 1.88 13.12
N VAL A 45 -1.75 2.53 12.46
CA VAL A 45 -2.23 3.88 12.80
C VAL A 45 -3.76 3.96 12.74
N PRO A 46 -4.39 4.87 13.50
CA PRO A 46 -5.82 5.12 13.37
C PRO A 46 -6.17 5.80 12.03
N ASP A 47 -7.45 5.76 11.67
CA ASP A 47 -7.98 6.39 10.46
C ASP A 47 -7.88 7.93 10.56
N GLY A 48 -7.53 8.58 9.46
CA GLY A 48 -7.47 10.04 9.36
C GLY A 48 -6.42 10.54 8.37
N ILE A 49 -6.66 11.71 7.79
CA ILE A 49 -5.77 12.28 6.75
C ILE A 49 -4.37 12.51 7.31
N GLU A 50 -4.25 13.22 8.44
CA GLU A 50 -2.97 13.56 9.07
C GLU A 50 -2.25 12.31 9.56
N SER A 51 -2.98 11.41 10.23
CA SER A 51 -2.48 10.12 10.73
C SER A 51 -1.81 9.31 9.62
N VAL A 52 -2.51 9.14 8.49
CA VAL A 52 -1.98 8.40 7.33
C VAL A 52 -0.84 9.15 6.66
N ARG A 53 -0.99 10.46 6.43
CA ARG A 53 0.03 11.29 5.77
C ARG A 53 1.36 11.22 6.51
N ASP A 54 1.33 11.45 7.81
CA ASP A 54 2.53 11.53 8.65
C ASP A 54 3.20 10.16 8.75
N ALA A 55 2.42 9.09 8.92
CA ALA A 55 2.94 7.73 8.91
C ALA A 55 3.61 7.36 7.58
N ILE A 56 3.01 7.68 6.43
CA ILE A 56 3.62 7.42 5.11
C ILE A 56 4.94 8.18 4.98
N ARG A 57 4.99 9.46 5.38
CA ARG A 57 6.20 10.27 5.32
C ARG A 57 7.32 9.72 6.21
N GLU A 58 6.99 9.30 7.42
CA GLU A 58 7.95 8.67 8.33
C GLU A 58 8.46 7.33 7.80
N LEU A 59 7.58 6.49 7.27
CA LEU A 59 7.96 5.19 6.70
C LEU A 59 8.86 5.34 5.48
N ALA A 60 8.63 6.37 4.65
CA ALA A 60 9.40 6.67 3.45
C ALA A 60 10.69 7.45 3.71
N ALA A 61 10.87 8.06 4.89
CA ALA A 61 12.04 8.87 5.20
C ALA A 61 13.33 8.03 5.17
N GLY A 62 14.27 8.40 4.28
CA GLY A 62 15.52 7.66 4.10
C GLY A 62 15.35 6.25 3.53
N PHE A 63 14.16 5.92 3.02
CA PHE A 63 13.81 4.59 2.57
C PHE A 63 13.78 4.49 1.04
N THR A 64 14.25 3.37 0.51
CA THR A 64 14.11 3.00 -0.92
C THR A 64 13.46 1.64 -0.96
N GLY A 65 12.21 1.57 -1.40
CA GLY A 65 11.42 0.36 -1.32
C GLY A 65 9.91 0.60 -1.47
N LEU A 66 9.14 -0.44 -1.19
CA LEU A 66 7.69 -0.42 -1.28
C LEU A 66 7.06 -0.10 0.08
N VAL A 67 6.12 0.82 0.13
CA VAL A 67 5.22 1.05 1.27
C VAL A 67 3.81 0.67 0.84
N VAL A 68 3.23 -0.35 1.45
CA VAL A 68 1.82 -0.69 1.23
C VAL A 68 0.99 -0.27 2.42
N THR A 69 -0.18 0.30 2.16
CA THR A 69 -1.17 0.54 3.20
C THR A 69 -2.33 -0.44 3.07
N THR A 70 -3.01 -0.79 4.16
CA THR A 70 -4.27 -1.55 4.13
C THR A 70 -5.32 -0.88 5.00
N GLY A 71 -6.54 -0.73 4.45
CA GLY A 71 -7.66 -0.10 5.14
C GLY A 71 -7.91 1.35 4.72
N GLY A 72 -9.12 1.85 5.04
CA GLY A 72 -9.51 3.24 4.85
C GLY A 72 -9.67 3.71 3.40
N THR A 73 -9.90 2.82 2.43
CA THR A 73 -9.98 3.14 0.98
C THR A 73 -11.39 3.11 0.38
N GLY A 74 -12.42 2.78 1.16
CA GLY A 74 -13.82 2.71 0.72
C GLY A 74 -14.55 4.05 0.79
N PHE A 75 -15.88 4.02 0.88
CA PHE A 75 -16.74 5.21 1.00
C PHE A 75 -17.20 5.49 2.44
N GLY A 76 -16.65 4.79 3.43
CA GLY A 76 -16.93 5.09 4.83
C GLY A 76 -16.50 6.52 5.18
N PRO A 77 -17.18 7.21 6.11
CA PRO A 77 -16.85 8.59 6.46
C PRO A 77 -15.45 8.75 7.10
N ARG A 78 -14.88 7.64 7.57
CA ARG A 78 -13.52 7.57 8.13
C ARG A 78 -12.50 7.01 7.15
N ASP A 79 -12.93 6.51 5.98
CA ASP A 79 -12.04 6.02 4.95
C ASP A 79 -11.31 7.23 4.33
N LEU A 80 -10.14 7.57 4.85
CA LEU A 80 -9.39 8.78 4.47
C LEU A 80 -7.94 8.46 4.07
N THR A 81 -7.63 7.17 3.87
CA THR A 81 -6.30 6.73 3.43
C THR A 81 -5.90 7.32 2.07
N PRO A 82 -6.79 7.38 1.04
CA PRO A 82 -6.43 8.01 -0.23
C PRO A 82 -6.09 9.49 -0.09
N GLU A 83 -6.84 10.23 0.72
CA GLU A 83 -6.62 11.64 0.99
C GLU A 83 -5.28 11.86 1.71
N GLY A 84 -5.00 11.08 2.76
CA GLY A 84 -3.72 11.13 3.46
C GLY A 84 -2.53 10.75 2.57
N THR A 85 -2.72 9.77 1.68
CA THR A 85 -1.70 9.35 0.71
C THR A 85 -1.41 10.45 -0.30
N ARG A 86 -2.43 11.06 -0.91
CA ARG A 86 -2.25 12.19 -1.85
C ARG A 86 -1.55 13.39 -1.19
N ALA A 87 -1.83 13.64 0.09
CA ALA A 87 -1.14 14.69 0.85
C ALA A 87 0.32 14.35 1.19
N ALA A 88 0.71 13.07 1.09
CA ALA A 88 2.06 12.60 1.40
C ALA A 88 2.98 12.51 0.18
N VAL A 89 2.48 12.00 -0.96
CA VAL A 89 3.29 11.67 -2.14
C VAL A 89 3.69 12.89 -2.98
N ASP A 90 4.81 12.78 -3.70
CA ASP A 90 5.32 13.79 -4.62
C ASP A 90 4.65 13.70 -5.99
N ARG A 91 4.35 12.48 -6.45
CA ARG A 91 3.74 12.20 -7.76
C ARG A 91 2.77 11.04 -7.69
N ASP A 92 1.69 11.13 -8.45
CA ASP A 92 0.73 10.03 -8.60
C ASP A 92 1.25 8.93 -9.52
N ALA A 93 0.82 7.69 -9.26
CA ALA A 93 1.05 6.50 -10.07
C ALA A 93 -0.29 5.83 -10.44
N PRO A 94 -1.16 6.50 -11.23
CA PRO A 94 -2.56 6.08 -11.42
C PRO A 94 -2.71 4.69 -12.05
N GLY A 95 -1.80 4.31 -12.96
CA GLY A 95 -1.85 3.00 -13.62
C GLY A 95 -1.79 1.80 -12.66
N LEU A 96 -1.08 1.93 -11.53
CA LEU A 96 -1.06 0.89 -10.49
C LEU A 96 -2.42 0.78 -9.79
N ALA A 97 -3.03 1.92 -9.44
CA ALA A 97 -4.36 1.95 -8.84
C ALA A 97 -5.45 1.43 -9.79
N GLU A 98 -5.32 1.66 -11.09
CA GLU A 98 -6.18 1.09 -12.13
C GLU A 98 -6.05 -0.43 -12.21
N ALA A 99 -4.82 -0.95 -12.26
CA ALA A 99 -4.55 -2.39 -12.29
C ALA A 99 -5.16 -3.12 -11.08
N MET A 100 -4.99 -2.57 -9.87
CA MET A 100 -5.59 -3.13 -8.65
C MET A 100 -7.13 -3.15 -8.68
N ARG A 101 -7.76 -2.10 -9.23
CA ARG A 101 -9.22 -2.04 -9.38
C ARG A 101 -9.74 -3.05 -10.40
N ILE A 102 -9.03 -3.23 -11.52
CA ILE A 102 -9.36 -4.25 -12.53
C ILE A 102 -9.25 -5.65 -11.91
N ALA A 103 -8.17 -5.94 -11.19
CA ALA A 103 -7.97 -7.22 -10.53
C ALA A 103 -9.08 -7.53 -9.52
N SER A 104 -9.43 -6.54 -8.68
CA SER A 104 -10.52 -6.68 -7.71
C SER A 104 -11.90 -6.95 -8.33
N ASN A 105 -12.07 -6.64 -9.63
CA ASN A 105 -13.30 -6.93 -10.37
C ASN A 105 -13.31 -8.31 -11.05
N ALA A 106 -12.20 -9.05 -10.99
CA ALA A 106 -12.10 -10.37 -11.59
C ALA A 106 -13.12 -11.36 -10.99
N GLY A 107 -13.58 -12.30 -11.82
CA GLY A 107 -14.57 -13.31 -11.39
C GLY A 107 -15.96 -12.75 -11.08
N GLY A 108 -16.32 -11.58 -11.64
CA GLY A 108 -17.67 -11.01 -11.53
C GLY A 108 -17.96 -10.23 -10.25
N ARG A 109 -16.94 -9.94 -9.43
CA ARG A 109 -17.09 -9.09 -8.24
C ARG A 109 -17.12 -7.62 -8.67
N PRO A 110 -18.05 -6.77 -8.20
CA PRO A 110 -18.11 -5.36 -8.61
C PRO A 110 -17.34 -4.42 -7.66
N PHE A 111 -16.63 -4.95 -6.66
CA PHE A 111 -16.15 -4.16 -5.53
C PHE A 111 -14.91 -3.31 -5.84
N GLY A 112 -14.14 -3.66 -6.87
CA GLY A 112 -12.99 -2.85 -7.32
C GLY A 112 -13.40 -1.44 -7.74
N MET A 113 -14.60 -1.28 -8.32
CA MET A 113 -15.14 0.04 -8.68
C MET A 113 -15.39 0.95 -7.47
N LEU A 114 -15.50 0.37 -6.27
CA LEU A 114 -15.74 1.13 -5.04
C LEU A 114 -14.46 1.58 -4.34
N SER A 115 -13.30 1.06 -4.76
CA SER A 115 -12.02 1.46 -4.17
C SER A 115 -11.63 2.86 -4.63
N ARG A 116 -11.31 3.71 -3.67
CA ARG A 116 -10.70 5.03 -3.88
C ARG A 116 -9.19 5.02 -3.65
N GLY A 117 -8.60 3.86 -3.36
CA GLY A 117 -7.16 3.70 -3.13
C GLY A 117 -6.33 4.30 -4.26
N VAL A 118 -5.23 4.95 -3.89
CA VAL A 118 -4.28 5.53 -4.84
C VAL A 118 -2.89 4.94 -4.67
N CYS A 119 -2.05 5.18 -5.67
CA CYS A 119 -0.62 4.90 -5.63
C CYS A 119 0.14 6.17 -5.99
N GLY A 120 1.35 6.30 -5.48
CA GLY A 120 2.24 7.42 -5.79
C GLY A 120 3.65 7.19 -5.31
N THR A 121 4.56 8.10 -5.63
CA THR A 121 5.96 8.03 -5.20
C THR A 121 6.27 9.15 -4.22
N LEU A 122 7.10 8.84 -3.22
CA LEU A 122 7.61 9.81 -2.25
C LEU A 122 9.12 9.59 -2.12
N GLY A 123 9.91 10.54 -2.63
CA GLY A 123 11.35 10.36 -2.77
C GLY A 123 11.71 9.10 -3.57
N ARG A 124 12.27 8.10 -2.90
CA ARG A 124 12.67 6.80 -3.50
C ARG A 124 11.75 5.65 -3.09
N ALA A 125 10.63 5.94 -2.46
CA ALA A 125 9.62 4.96 -2.07
C ALA A 125 8.44 4.96 -3.05
N LEU A 126 7.91 3.78 -3.33
CA LEU A 126 6.61 3.59 -3.98
C LEU A 126 5.56 3.32 -2.92
N VAL A 127 4.45 4.05 -2.95
CA VAL A 127 3.33 3.91 -2.00
C VAL A 127 2.10 3.36 -2.72
N CYS A 128 1.49 2.31 -2.20
CA CYS A 128 0.27 1.71 -2.77
C CYS A 128 -0.81 1.48 -1.69
N ASN A 129 -2.01 2.02 -1.90
CA ASN A 129 -3.14 1.75 -1.01
C ASN A 129 -3.89 0.48 -1.41
N LEU A 130 -3.96 -0.48 -0.48
CA LEU A 130 -4.65 -1.74 -0.66
C LEU A 130 -5.97 -1.78 0.16
N PRO A 131 -6.95 -2.60 -0.24
CA PRO A 131 -8.19 -2.80 0.52
C PRO A 131 -7.95 -3.24 1.97
N GLY A 132 -8.95 -3.03 2.83
CA GLY A 132 -8.88 -3.42 4.25
C GLY A 132 -9.12 -4.90 4.54
N SER A 133 -9.67 -5.67 3.59
CA SER A 133 -9.85 -7.12 3.73
C SER A 133 -8.58 -7.86 3.34
N ALA A 134 -8.15 -8.85 4.13
CA ALA A 134 -6.91 -9.57 3.88
C ALA A 134 -6.83 -10.17 2.46
N GLY A 135 -7.92 -10.80 2.00
CA GLY A 135 -7.99 -11.37 0.65
C GLY A 135 -7.89 -10.31 -0.45
N GLY A 136 -8.62 -9.20 -0.33
CA GLY A 136 -8.57 -8.11 -1.32
C GLY A 136 -7.25 -7.36 -1.31
N ALA A 137 -6.61 -7.24 -0.14
CA ALA A 137 -5.29 -6.64 0.00
C ALA A 137 -4.23 -7.45 -0.74
N VAL A 138 -4.19 -8.77 -0.50
CA VAL A 138 -3.28 -9.69 -1.19
C VAL A 138 -3.56 -9.71 -2.69
N GLU A 139 -4.83 -9.82 -3.12
CA GLU A 139 -5.20 -9.79 -4.54
C GLU A 139 -4.73 -8.51 -5.26
N CYS A 140 -4.90 -7.35 -4.63
CA CYS A 140 -4.42 -6.08 -5.18
C CYS A 140 -2.89 -6.01 -5.23
N LEU A 141 -2.21 -6.51 -4.19
CA LEU A 141 -0.74 -6.58 -4.19
C LEU A 141 -0.24 -7.43 -5.37
N GLU A 142 -0.82 -8.63 -5.57
CA GLU A 142 -0.47 -9.52 -6.68
C GLU A 142 -0.58 -8.85 -8.04
N ALA A 143 -1.61 -8.02 -8.23
CA ALA A 143 -1.87 -7.36 -9.50
C ALA A 143 -0.76 -6.39 -9.92
N VAL A 144 -0.02 -5.83 -8.95
CA VAL A 144 1.01 -4.81 -9.21
C VAL A 144 2.44 -5.33 -9.04
N LEU A 145 2.65 -6.40 -8.27
CA LEU A 145 3.98 -6.98 -8.01
C LEU A 145 4.86 -7.14 -9.25
N PRO A 146 4.36 -7.62 -10.42
CA PRO A 146 5.18 -7.77 -11.62
C PRO A 146 5.86 -6.47 -12.10
N ALA A 147 5.27 -5.30 -11.81
CA ALA A 147 5.80 -3.99 -12.19
C ALA A 147 6.60 -3.31 -11.07
N VAL A 148 6.40 -3.70 -9.80
CA VAL A 148 6.99 -3.02 -8.64
C VAL A 148 8.52 -3.08 -8.67
N GLY A 149 9.12 -4.23 -8.98
CA GLY A 149 10.58 -4.37 -8.99
C GLY A 149 11.26 -3.36 -9.92
N HIS A 150 10.75 -3.24 -11.15
CA HIS A 150 11.23 -2.26 -12.13
C HIS A 150 11.02 -0.81 -11.66
N ALA A 151 9.87 -0.50 -11.04
CA ALA A 151 9.61 0.83 -10.50
C ALA A 151 10.60 1.21 -9.38
N LEU A 152 10.94 0.26 -8.50
CA LEU A 152 11.91 0.49 -7.42
C LEU A 152 13.33 0.69 -7.96
N GLU A 153 13.74 -0.02 -9.01
CA GLU A 153 15.03 0.21 -9.67
C GLU A 153 15.14 1.62 -10.28
N LEU A 154 14.08 2.10 -10.93
CA LEU A 154 14.01 3.47 -11.45
C LEU A 154 14.11 4.51 -10.33
N LEU A 155 13.34 4.33 -9.25
CA LEU A 155 13.38 5.21 -8.07
C LEU A 155 14.74 5.16 -7.36
N ALA A 156 15.46 4.05 -7.47
CA ALA A 156 16.81 3.93 -6.95
C ALA A 156 17.86 4.72 -7.77
N GLY A 157 17.49 5.30 -8.91
CA GLY A 157 18.41 5.97 -9.84
C GLY A 157 19.04 5.04 -10.86
N GLY A 158 18.55 3.79 -10.96
CA GLY A 158 18.94 2.85 -11.99
C GLY A 158 18.45 3.28 -13.37
N ARG A 159 19.08 2.73 -14.41
CA ARG A 159 18.62 2.80 -15.80
C ARG A 159 18.33 1.37 -16.27
N PRO A 160 17.17 0.80 -15.91
CA PRO A 160 16.75 -0.45 -16.51
C PRO A 160 16.45 -0.17 -17.99
N HIS A 161 17.14 -0.92 -18.86
CA HIS A 161 17.19 -0.83 -20.34
C HIS A 161 18.24 0.14 -20.90
#